data_AF-F4FZE3-F1
#
_entry.id   AF-F4FZE3-F1
#
_cell.length_a   1.000
_cell.length_b   1.000
_cell.length_c   1.000
_cell.angle_alpha   90.00
_cell.angle_beta   90.00
_cell.angle_gamma   90.00
#
_symmetry.space_group_name_H-M   'P 1'
#
loop_
_entity.id
_entity.type
_entity.pdbx_description
1 polymer ?
#
loop_
_entity_poly.entity_id
_entity_poly.type
_entity_poly.pdbx_seq_one_letter_code
_entity_poly.pdbx_strand_id
1 'polypeptide(L)'
;MHVYEIMKTIETRFNGVYKPSPGSIYPVLKSLIKEGSVTVVEKDGKKVYKLTEDGEQKWAEAKAHVKHFFSNTNYRRLASELFDLSLVLYNYRSKLEKPEVFHDVDLVLMECRKKIEMILEDHNKEVS
;
A
#
# COMPACT_ATOMS: atom_id res chain seq x y z
N MET A 1 4.80 7.81 -18.67
CA MET A 1 5.18 6.39 -18.43
C MET A 1 4.15 5.46 -19.07
N HIS A 2 4.58 4.31 -19.56
CA HIS A 2 3.68 3.23 -19.95
C HIS A 2 3.26 2.39 -18.73
N VAL A 3 2.13 1.69 -18.81
CA VAL A 3 1.62 0.85 -17.70
C VAL A 3 2.64 -0.22 -17.29
N TYR A 4 3.35 -0.81 -18.25
CA TYR A 4 4.42 -1.77 -17.96
C TYR A 4 5.55 -1.15 -17.13
N GLU A 5 5.97 0.08 -17.45
CA GLU A 5 6.99 0.80 -16.69
C GLU A 5 6.52 1.13 -15.28
N ILE A 6 5.24 1.50 -15.13
CA ILE A 6 4.63 1.74 -13.82
C ILE A 6 4.67 0.46 -12.98
N MET A 7 4.19 -0.67 -13.53
CA MET A 7 4.19 -1.96 -12.84
C MET A 7 5.61 -2.39 -12.44
N LYS A 8 6.58 -2.28 -13.36
CA LYS A 8 7.98 -2.62 -13.10
C LYS A 8 8.62 -1.72 -12.04
N THR A 9 8.30 -0.42 -12.06
CA THR A 9 8.79 0.54 -11.07
C THR A 9 8.25 0.20 -9.68
N ILE A 10 6.97 -0.15 -9.58
CA ILE A 10 6.36 -0.60 -8.33
C ILE A 10 7.04 -1.90 -7.87
N GLU A 11 7.14 -2.92 -8.72
CA GLU A 11 7.83 -4.18 -8.40
C GLU A 11 9.25 -3.95 -7.86
N THR A 12 10.01 -3.07 -8.52
CA THR A 12 11.38 -2.72 -8.11
C THR A 12 11.41 -2.03 -6.75
N ARG A 13 10.48 -1.09 -6.48
CA ARG A 13 10.40 -0.38 -5.18
C ARG A 13 10.00 -1.30 -4.02
N PHE A 14 9.29 -2.38 -4.32
CA PHE A 14 8.94 -3.42 -3.34
C PHE A 14 9.92 -4.60 -3.35
N ASN A 15 11.11 -4.44 -3.95
CA ASN A 15 12.15 -5.48 -4.02
C ASN A 15 11.63 -6.84 -4.56
N GLY A 16 10.66 -6.82 -5.47
CA GLY A 16 10.04 -8.00 -6.04
C GLY A 16 9.00 -8.70 -5.17
N VAL A 17 8.79 -8.27 -3.91
CA VAL A 17 7.81 -8.85 -2.98
C VAL A 17 6.37 -8.60 -3.45
N TYR A 18 6.12 -7.45 -4.08
CA TYR A 18 4.84 -7.12 -4.68
C TYR A 18 4.98 -6.86 -6.17
N LYS A 19 4.22 -7.60 -6.98
CA LYS A 19 4.16 -7.43 -8.42
C LYS A 19 2.72 -7.10 -8.84
N PRO A 20 2.41 -5.83 -9.14
CA PRO A 20 1.07 -5.47 -9.57
C PRO A 20 0.73 -6.08 -10.94
N SER A 21 -0.53 -6.48 -11.11
CA SER A 21 -1.05 -6.96 -12.40
C SER A 21 -1.75 -5.83 -13.16
N PRO A 22 -2.01 -6.00 -14.47
CA PRO A 22 -2.86 -5.06 -15.20
C PRO A 22 -4.23 -4.88 -14.55
N GLY A 23 -4.81 -5.96 -14.02
CA GLY A 23 -6.11 -5.95 -13.33
C GLY A 23 -6.12 -5.10 -12.05
N SER A 24 -4.98 -4.99 -11.33
CA SER A 24 -4.87 -4.12 -10.15
C SER A 24 -4.52 -2.67 -10.50
N ILE A 25 -3.85 -2.42 -11.63
CA ILE A 25 -3.36 -1.08 -11.98
C ILE A 25 -4.39 -0.25 -12.77
N TYR A 26 -5.09 -0.86 -13.72
CA TYR A 26 -6.03 -0.12 -14.56
C TYR A 26 -7.16 0.57 -13.78
N PRO A 27 -7.77 -0.05 -12.74
CA PRO A 27 -8.79 0.62 -11.93
C PRO A 27 -8.25 1.88 -11.24
N VAL A 28 -7.02 1.81 -10.70
CA VAL A 28 -6.37 2.95 -10.03
C VAL A 28 -6.10 4.08 -11.03
N LEU A 29 -5.49 3.77 -12.18
CA LEU A 29 -5.24 4.76 -13.23
C LEU A 29 -6.54 5.41 -13.72
N LYS A 30 -7.62 4.62 -13.86
CA LYS A 30 -8.93 5.15 -14.24
C LYS A 30 -9.49 6.11 -13.20
N SER A 31 -9.34 5.82 -11.91
CA SER A 31 -9.74 6.73 -10.83
C SER A 31 -8.94 8.03 -10.89
N LEU A 32 -7.61 7.94 -11.00
CA LEU A 32 -6.73 9.11 -11.06
C LEU A 32 -7.00 9.99 -12.29
N ILE A 33 -7.41 9.41 -13.42
CA ILE A 33 -7.86 10.17 -14.59
C ILE A 33 -9.20 10.85 -14.31
N LYS A 34 -10.16 10.14 -13.72
CA LYS A 34 -11.47 10.69 -13.36
C LYS A 34 -11.35 11.86 -12.38
N GLU A 35 -10.41 11.79 -11.46
CA GLU A 35 -10.10 12.82 -10.46
C GLU A 35 -9.29 13.99 -11.02
N GLY A 36 -8.79 13.90 -12.25
CA GLY A 36 -7.97 14.93 -12.89
C GLY A 36 -6.50 14.93 -12.51
N SER A 37 -6.06 14.04 -11.61
CA SER A 37 -4.67 13.94 -11.14
C SER A 37 -3.73 13.35 -12.19
N VAL A 38 -4.24 12.54 -13.12
CA VAL A 38 -3.46 11.92 -14.20
C VAL A 38 -4.14 12.16 -15.55
N THR A 39 -3.34 12.41 -16.58
CA THR A 39 -3.77 12.41 -17.98
C THR A 39 -3.17 11.24 -18.74
N VAL A 40 -3.83 10.83 -19.82
CA VAL A 40 -3.35 9.80 -20.73
C VAL A 40 -3.39 10.32 -22.16
N VAL A 41 -2.28 10.16 -22.87
CA VAL A 41 -2.17 10.47 -24.30
C VAL A 41 -1.75 9.22 -25.06
N GLU A 42 -2.20 9.11 -26.30
CA GLU A 42 -1.75 8.04 -27.19
C GLU A 42 -0.55 8.53 -28.00
N LYS A 43 0.55 7.79 -27.92
CA LYS A 43 1.78 8.05 -28.66
C LYS A 43 2.27 6.74 -29.26
N ASP A 44 2.45 6.71 -30.58
CA ASP A 44 2.92 5.52 -31.32
C ASP A 44 2.07 4.26 -31.04
N GLY A 45 0.74 4.43 -30.97
CA GLY A 45 -0.22 3.36 -30.66
C GLY A 45 -0.18 2.85 -29.21
N LYS A 46 0.50 3.56 -28.30
CA LYS A 46 0.62 3.20 -26.89
C LYS A 46 0.14 4.32 -25.98
N LYS A 47 -0.58 3.94 -24.93
CA LYS A 47 -1.00 4.88 -23.87
C LYS A 47 0.19 5.29 -23.01
N VAL A 48 0.38 6.60 -22.88
CA VAL A 48 1.38 7.24 -22.03
C VAL A 48 0.65 8.04 -20.97
N TYR A 49 0.92 7.73 -19.70
CA TYR A 49 0.33 8.38 -18.55
C TYR A 49 1.28 9.45 -18.01
N LYS A 50 0.74 10.60 -17.62
CA LYS A 50 1.48 11.72 -17.01
C LYS A 50 0.64 12.34 -15.89
N LEU A 51 1.29 12.84 -14.84
CA LEU A 51 0.63 13.72 -13.88
C LEU A 51 0.20 15.02 -14.58
N THR A 52 -0.93 15.56 -14.14
CA THR A 52 -1.33 16.94 -14.42
C THR A 52 -0.68 17.88 -13.41
N GLU A 53 -0.80 19.19 -13.59
CA GLU A 53 -0.33 20.17 -12.60
C GLU A 53 -0.99 19.95 -11.23
N ASP A 54 -2.32 19.74 -11.22
CA ASP A 54 -3.08 19.37 -10.01
C ASP A 54 -2.57 18.04 -9.42
N GLY A 55 -2.26 17.06 -10.27
CA GLY A 55 -1.67 15.80 -9.84
C GLY A 55 -0.28 15.94 -9.21
N GLU A 56 0.55 16.86 -9.72
CA GLU A 56 1.87 17.16 -9.16
C GLU A 56 1.76 17.85 -7.79
N GLN A 57 0.81 18.77 -7.62
CA GLN A 57 0.54 19.39 -6.33
C GLN A 57 0.04 18.36 -5.30
N LYS A 58 -0.99 17.58 -5.63
CA LYS A 58 -1.50 16.49 -4.77
C LYS A 58 -0.41 15.49 -4.41
N TRP A 59 0.47 15.17 -5.36
CA TRP A 59 1.61 14.32 -5.07
C TRP A 59 2.59 14.95 -4.08
N ALA A 60 2.90 16.25 -4.21
CA ALA A 60 3.78 16.94 -3.28
C ALA A 60 3.23 16.92 -1.84
N GLU A 61 1.93 17.19 -1.69
CA GLU A 61 1.21 17.13 -0.42
C GLU A 61 1.20 15.71 0.17
N ALA A 62 0.82 14.72 -0.64
CA ALA A 62 0.82 13.31 -0.23
C ALA A 62 2.23 12.84 0.14
N LYS A 63 3.26 13.25 -0.62
CA LYS A 63 4.65 12.92 -0.34
C LYS A 63 5.13 13.55 0.97
N ALA A 64 4.69 14.77 1.29
CA ALA A 64 5.00 15.42 2.56
C ALA A 64 4.34 14.67 3.73
N HIS A 65 3.06 14.29 3.59
CA HIS A 65 2.34 13.46 4.56
C HIS A 65 3.02 12.11 4.77
N VAL A 66 3.30 11.39 3.68
CA VAL A 66 3.97 10.09 3.71
C VAL A 66 5.37 10.22 4.30
N LYS A 67 6.14 11.25 3.95
CA LYS A 67 7.47 11.51 4.52
C LYS A 67 7.37 11.82 6.00
N HIS A 68 6.42 12.65 6.43
CA HIS A 68 6.19 12.95 7.84
C HIS A 68 5.83 11.68 8.63
N PHE A 69 4.93 10.88 8.08
CA PHE A 69 4.51 9.59 8.60
C PHE A 69 5.69 8.61 8.76
N PHE A 70 6.55 8.48 7.74
CA PHE A 70 7.76 7.65 7.80
C PHE A 70 8.93 8.28 8.57
N SER A 71 8.88 9.58 8.88
CA SER A 71 9.90 10.29 9.68
C SER A 71 9.69 10.15 11.19
N ASN A 72 8.49 9.77 11.61
CA ASN A 72 8.22 9.41 12.99
C ASN A 72 8.85 8.04 13.27
N THR A 73 9.90 8.01 14.10
CA THR A 73 10.66 6.80 14.46
C THR A 73 9.77 5.70 15.03
N ASN A 74 8.70 6.06 15.75
CA ASN A 74 7.76 5.10 16.34
C ASN A 74 6.89 4.45 15.26
N TYR A 75 6.40 5.26 14.30
CA TYR A 75 5.60 4.73 13.19
C TYR A 75 6.43 3.82 12.28
N ARG A 76 7.67 4.22 11.98
CA ARG A 76 8.60 3.39 11.20
C ARG A 76 8.83 2.03 11.83
N ARG A 77 8.95 1.96 13.16
CA ARG A 77 9.11 0.69 13.89
C ARG A 77 7.86 -0.20 13.74
N LEU A 78 6.66 0.35 13.91
CA LEU A 78 5.41 -0.38 13.73
C LEU A 78 5.23 -0.88 12.29
N ALA A 79 5.54 -0.03 11.30
CA ALA A 79 5.49 -0.40 9.89
C ALA A 79 6.50 -1.51 9.54
N SER A 80 7.70 -1.47 10.13
CA SER A 80 8.70 -2.55 9.97
C SER A 80 8.16 -3.87 10.52
N GLU A 81 7.60 -3.87 11.72
CA GLU A 81 7.07 -5.08 12.36
C GLU A 81 5.93 -5.71 11.53
N LEU A 82 5.00 -4.88 11.03
CA LEU A 82 3.93 -5.34 10.14
C LEU A 82 4.46 -5.91 8.82
N PHE A 83 5.51 -5.29 8.28
CA PHE A 83 6.16 -5.78 7.07
C PHE A 83 6.86 -7.12 7.30
N ASP A 84 7.61 -7.27 8.39
CA ASP A 84 8.28 -8.52 8.75
C ASP A 84 7.27 -9.65 8.95
N LEU A 85 6.14 -9.36 9.60
CA LEU A 85 5.03 -10.32 9.73
C LEU A 85 4.48 -10.73 8.36
N SER A 86 4.29 -9.77 7.44
CA SER A 86 3.84 -10.08 6.07
C SER A 86 4.81 -11.00 5.32
N LEU A 87 6.13 -10.82 5.53
CA LEU A 87 7.16 -11.69 4.94
C LEU A 87 7.10 -13.10 5.51
N VAL A 88 6.90 -13.25 6.82
CA VAL A 88 6.72 -14.55 7.46
C VAL A 88 5.52 -15.28 6.85
N LEU A 89 4.36 -14.62 6.77
CA LEU A 89 3.15 -15.21 6.19
C LEU A 89 3.38 -15.62 4.72
N TYR A 90 4.04 -14.77 3.94
CA TYR A 90 4.38 -15.07 2.55
C TYR A 90 5.33 -16.28 2.42
N ASN A 91 6.36 -16.36 3.26
CA ASN A 91 7.34 -17.45 3.24
C ASN A 91 6.71 -18.79 3.61
N TYR A 92 5.69 -18.78 4.47
CA TYR A 92 4.94 -19.98 4.87
C TYR A 92 3.59 -20.15 4.17
N ARG A 93 3.34 -19.42 3.07
CA ARG A 93 2.03 -19.40 2.38
C ARG A 93 1.49 -20.78 1.98
N SER A 94 2.36 -21.73 1.65
CA SER A 94 1.92 -23.10 1.33
C SER A 94 1.34 -23.84 2.54
N LYS A 95 1.77 -23.51 3.76
CA LYS A 95 1.16 -24.02 4.99
C LYS A 95 -0.19 -23.36 5.26
N LEU A 96 -0.37 -22.10 4.87
CA LEU A 96 -1.62 -21.36 4.99
C LEU A 96 -2.71 -21.86 4.03
N GLU A 97 -2.39 -22.72 3.06
CA GLU A 97 -3.40 -23.41 2.24
C GLU A 97 -4.25 -24.39 3.06
N LYS A 98 -3.74 -24.82 4.22
CA LYS A 98 -4.48 -25.68 5.15
C LYS A 98 -5.48 -24.84 5.95
N PRO A 99 -6.80 -25.15 5.89
CA PRO A 99 -7.83 -24.35 6.54
C PRO A 99 -7.61 -24.17 8.04
N GLU A 100 -7.14 -25.19 8.73
CA GLU A 100 -6.85 -25.15 10.16
C GLU A 100 -5.72 -24.16 10.49
N VAL A 101 -4.64 -24.17 9.69
CA VAL A 101 -3.49 -23.27 9.90
C VAL A 101 -3.87 -21.84 9.55
N PHE A 102 -4.65 -21.64 8.48
CA PHE A 102 -5.17 -20.32 8.13
C PHE A 102 -6.04 -19.75 9.25
N HIS A 103 -6.96 -20.56 9.78
CA HIS A 103 -7.87 -20.14 10.85
C HIS A 103 -7.11 -19.71 12.11
N ASP A 104 -6.13 -20.50 12.56
CA ASP A 104 -5.33 -20.18 13.73
C ASP A 104 -4.56 -18.87 13.55
N VAL A 105 -3.96 -18.66 12.38
CA VAL A 105 -3.22 -17.42 12.06
C VAL A 105 -4.16 -16.22 11.97
N ASP A 106 -5.31 -16.37 11.33
CA ASP A 106 -6.31 -15.30 11.21
C ASP A 106 -6.84 -14.87 12.58
N LEU A 107 -7.14 -15.83 13.47
CA LEU A 107 -7.54 -15.56 14.86
C LEU A 107 -6.49 -14.73 15.60
N VAL A 108 -5.21 -15.09 15.50
CA VAL A 108 -4.12 -14.33 16.13
C VAL A 108 -4.08 -12.90 15.61
N LEU A 109 -4.16 -12.70 14.28
CA LEU A 109 -4.15 -11.36 13.68
C LEU A 109 -5.37 -10.53 14.10
N MET A 110 -6.55 -11.15 14.18
CA MET A 110 -7.78 -10.51 14.67
C MET A 110 -7.65 -10.09 16.14
N GLU A 111 -7.11 -10.95 17.01
CA GLU A 111 -6.89 -10.61 18.42
C GLU A 111 -5.85 -9.50 18.58
N CYS A 112 -4.76 -9.54 17.82
CA CYS A 112 -3.76 -8.47 17.79
C CYS A 112 -4.40 -7.14 17.39
N ARG A 113 -5.24 -7.13 16.35
CA ARG A 113 -5.97 -5.92 15.94
C ARG A 113 -6.84 -5.38 17.07
N LYS A 114 -7.69 -6.22 17.67
CA LYS A 114 -8.58 -5.81 18.77
C LYS A 114 -7.80 -5.22 19.95
N LYS A 115 -6.67 -5.82 20.33
CA LYS A 115 -5.81 -5.31 21.40
C LYS A 115 -5.22 -3.94 21.05
N ILE A 116 -4.77 -3.74 19.81
CA ILE A 116 -4.26 -2.44 19.37
C ILE A 116 -5.39 -1.39 19.38
N GLU A 117 -6.58 -1.73 18.88
CA GLU A 117 -7.75 -0.84 18.92
C GLU A 117 -8.09 -0.41 20.34
N MET A 118 -8.15 -1.35 21.29
CA MET A 118 -8.39 -1.05 22.71
C MET A 118 -7.35 -0.07 23.30
N ILE A 119 -6.06 -0.29 23.02
CA ILE A 119 -4.98 0.60 23.49
C ILE A 119 -5.17 2.02 22.94
N LEU A 120 -5.50 2.14 21.66
CA LEU A 120 -5.71 3.44 21.01
C LEU A 120 -6.98 4.15 21.51
N GLU A 121 -8.05 3.40 21.76
CA GLU A 121 -9.30 3.92 22.30
C GLU A 121 -9.19 4.38 23.76
N ASP A 122 -8.44 3.64 24.59
CA ASP A 122 -8.24 4.00 26.00
C ASP A 122 -7.40 5.27 26.15
N HIS A 123 -6.42 5.49 25.28
CA HIS A 123 -5.65 6.75 25.24
C HIS A 123 -6.41 7.93 24.63
N ASN A 124 -7.54 7.73 23.94
CA ASN A 124 -8.42 8.82 23.51
C ASN A 124 -9.33 9.34 24.64
N LYS A 125 -9.53 8.57 25.72
CA LYS A 125 -10.40 8.96 26.86
C LYS A 125 -9.70 9.85 27.90
N GLU A 126 -8.36 9.91 27.91
CA GLU A 126 -7.59 10.72 28.87
C GLU A 126 -7.42 12.19 28.43
N VAL A 127 -7.89 12.56 27.23
CA VAL A 127 -7.74 13.91 26.64
C VAL A 127 -9.09 14.64 26.52
N SER A 128 -10.16 14.13 27.15
CA SER A 128 -11.49 14.79 27.23
C SER A 128 -11.86 15.19 28.65
#